data_AF-A0A397VEK7-F1
#
_entry.id   AF-A0A397VEK7-F1
#
_cell.length_a   1.000
_cell.length_b   1.000
_cell.length_c   1.000
_cell.angle_alpha   90.00
_cell.angle_beta   90.00
_cell.angle_gamma   90.00
#
_symmetry.space_group_name_H-M   'P 1'
#
loop_
_entity.id
_entity.type
_entity.pdbx_description
1 polymer ?
#
loop_
_entity_poly.entity_id
_entity_poly.type
_entity_poly.pdbx_seq_one_letter_code
_entity_poly.pdbx_strand_id
1 'polypeptide(L)'
;MFVSQLINGSPSSVALQIRKAVTDMNDSRIRSLIDWLEQQSDKLTYRIMYNEILLSNWSKFQKHNLINFGDGTPIKQRYRREFARDGVFLILGTEDGIEVYFSLQTETLEILEQDPEFKKLIVK
;
A
#
# COMPACT_ATOMS: atom_id res chain seq x y z
N MET A 1 -0.74 -13.51 11.07
CA MET A 1 -1.05 -12.61 12.20
C MET A 1 -2.50 -12.82 12.59
N PHE A 2 -2.82 -12.94 13.88
CA PHE A 2 -4.22 -13.08 14.30
C PHE A 2 -4.93 -11.72 14.22
N VAL A 3 -6.20 -11.71 13.82
CA VAL A 3 -7.01 -10.47 13.74
C VAL A 3 -7.09 -9.75 15.09
N SER A 4 -7.13 -10.51 16.20
CA SER A 4 -7.09 -9.93 17.55
C SER A 4 -5.80 -9.16 17.85
N GLN A 5 -4.67 -9.57 17.29
CA GLN A 5 -3.39 -8.85 17.41
C GLN A 5 -3.34 -7.61 16.51
N LEU A 6 -4.03 -7.64 15.38
CA LEU A 6 -4.18 -6.48 14.50
C LEU A 6 -5.02 -5.38 15.14
N ILE A 7 -6.13 -5.75 15.79
CA ILE A 7 -7.08 -4.80 16.37
C ILE A 7 -6.63 -4.32 17.75
N ASN A 8 -6.20 -5.24 18.62
CA ASN A 8 -5.92 -4.92 20.03
C ASN A 8 -4.42 -4.75 20.32
N GLY A 9 -3.55 -5.08 19.36
CA GLY A 9 -2.11 -4.90 19.52
C GLY A 9 -1.69 -3.45 19.33
N SER A 10 -0.50 -3.10 19.83
CA SER A 10 0.05 -1.77 19.58
C SER A 10 0.42 -1.61 18.10
N PRO A 11 0.31 -0.40 17.51
CA PRO A 11 0.78 -0.15 16.15
C PRO A 11 2.25 -0.54 15.92
N SER A 12 3.09 -0.40 16.95
CA SER A 12 4.49 -0.83 16.92
C SER A 12 4.66 -2.33 16.72
N SER A 13 3.77 -3.16 17.29
CA SER A 13 3.82 -4.61 17.12
C SER A 13 3.50 -5.01 15.67
N VAL A 14 2.52 -4.35 15.05
CA VAL A 14 2.18 -4.53 13.63
C VAL A 14 3.35 -4.08 12.75
N ALA A 15 3.96 -2.92 13.05
CA ALA A 15 5.11 -2.42 12.31
C ALA A 15 6.32 -3.39 12.36
N LEU A 16 6.58 -4.01 13.51
CA LEU A 16 7.64 -5.01 13.65
C LEU A 16 7.36 -6.26 12.80
N GLN A 17 6.10 -6.72 12.75
CA GLN A 17 5.72 -7.85 11.91
C GLN A 17 5.88 -7.54 10.42
N ILE A 18 5.47 -6.34 9.97
CA ILE A 18 5.68 -5.88 8.60
C ILE A 18 7.19 -5.84 8.29
N ARG A 19 8.00 -5.26 9.17
CA ARG A 19 9.46 -5.19 8.99
C ARG A 19 10.09 -6.59 8.87
N LYS A 20 9.65 -7.52 9.72
CA LYS A 20 10.11 -8.92 9.66
C LYS A 20 9.74 -9.55 8.31
N ALA A 21 8.48 -9.44 7.88
CA ALA A 21 8.01 -9.99 6.61
C ALA A 21 8.79 -9.42 5.40
N VAL A 22 9.10 -8.12 5.41
CA VAL A 22 9.94 -7.49 4.38
C VAL A 22 11.38 -8.02 4.40
N THR A 23 11.94 -8.24 5.60
CA THR A 23 13.32 -8.75 5.74
C THR A 23 13.43 -10.21 5.32
N ASP A 24 12.40 -11.02 5.60
CA ASP A 24 12.32 -12.42 5.22
C ASP A 24 12.19 -12.59 3.69
N MET A 25 11.70 -11.57 2.98
CA MET A 25 11.64 -11.52 1.52
C MET A 25 12.99 -11.12 0.90
N ASN A 26 13.99 -11.97 1.10
CA ASN A 26 15.34 -11.79 0.53
C ASN A 26 15.46 -12.32 -0.92
N ASP A 27 16.63 -12.09 -1.54
CA ASP A 27 16.91 -12.53 -2.92
C ASP A 27 16.65 -14.01 -3.17
N SER A 28 17.00 -14.87 -2.21
CA SER A 28 16.74 -16.31 -2.35
C SER A 28 15.25 -16.59 -2.41
N ARG A 29 14.46 -15.96 -1.54
CA ARG A 29 13.00 -16.14 -1.51
C ARG A 29 12.34 -15.60 -2.77
N ILE A 30 12.80 -14.45 -3.27
CA ILE A 30 12.32 -13.85 -4.53
C ILE A 30 12.61 -14.77 -5.71
N ARG A 31 13.84 -15.30 -5.82
CA ARG A 31 14.19 -16.25 -6.89
C ARG A 31 13.35 -17.51 -6.83
N SER A 32 13.18 -18.10 -5.65
CA SER A 32 12.30 -19.27 -5.48
C SER A 32 10.85 -18.99 -5.87
N LEU A 33 10.33 -17.78 -5.61
CA LEU A 33 8.99 -17.38 -6.05
C LEU A 33 8.91 -17.26 -7.57
N ILE A 34 9.93 -16.69 -8.22
CA ILE A 34 10.03 -16.58 -9.68
C ILE A 34 10.06 -17.98 -10.30
N ASP A 35 10.96 -18.86 -9.83
CA ASP A 35 11.08 -20.24 -10.32
C ASP A 35 9.76 -20.99 -10.16
N TRP A 36 9.09 -20.82 -9.02
CA TRP A 36 7.79 -21.42 -8.77
C TRP A 36 6.72 -20.90 -9.72
N LEU A 37 6.66 -19.58 -9.98
CA LEU A 37 5.73 -18.95 -10.93
C LEU A 37 5.96 -19.42 -12.38
N GLU A 38 7.21 -19.64 -12.77
CA GLU A 38 7.56 -20.13 -14.11
C GLU A 38 7.08 -21.55 -14.36
N GLN A 39 7.02 -22.38 -13.31
CA GLN A 39 6.52 -23.77 -13.37
C GLN A 39 4.99 -23.87 -13.50
N GLN A 40 4.26 -22.76 -13.31
CA GLN A 40 2.81 -22.77 -13.34
C GLN A 40 2.31 -22.75 -14.79
N SER A 41 1.52 -23.75 -15.15
CA SER A 41 0.89 -23.84 -16.47
C SER A 41 -0.12 -22.72 -16.73
N ASP A 42 -0.72 -22.18 -15.67
CA ASP A 42 -1.63 -21.04 -15.72
C ASP A 42 -1.10 -19.89 -14.85
N LYS A 43 -0.66 -18.82 -15.51
CA LYS A 43 -0.13 -17.62 -14.86
C LYS A 43 -1.22 -16.62 -14.47
N LEU A 44 -2.48 -16.81 -14.89
CA LEU A 44 -3.58 -15.86 -14.73
C LEU A 44 -4.43 -16.08 -13.46
N THR A 45 -4.25 -17.21 -12.77
CA THR A 45 -5.07 -17.57 -11.60
C THR A 45 -4.60 -16.91 -10.29
N TYR A 46 -3.48 -16.21 -10.28
CA TYR A 46 -3.02 -15.42 -9.11
C TYR A 46 -3.75 -14.09 -9.01
N ARG A 47 -5.06 -14.15 -8.73
CA ARG A 47 -5.82 -12.98 -8.28
C ARG A 47 -5.67 -12.85 -6.77
N ILE A 48 -5.29 -11.63 -6.36
CA ILE A 48 -5.42 -11.15 -4.99
C ILE A 48 -6.85 -11.42 -4.54
N MET A 49 -7.02 -12.16 -3.44
CA MET A 49 -8.33 -12.63 -3.03
C MET A 49 -9.13 -11.48 -2.39
N TYR A 50 -10.45 -11.51 -2.57
CA TYR A 50 -11.37 -10.65 -1.84
C TYR A 50 -11.17 -10.87 -0.33
N ASN A 51 -11.02 -9.78 0.44
CA ASN A 51 -10.65 -9.68 1.87
C ASN A 51 -9.16 -9.46 2.19
N GLU A 52 -8.29 -9.28 1.19
CA GLU A 52 -6.90 -8.91 1.42
C GLU A 52 -6.69 -7.40 1.31
N ILE A 53 -5.93 -6.83 2.25
CA ILE A 53 -5.43 -5.46 2.14
C ILE A 53 -4.15 -5.48 1.33
N LEU A 54 -4.16 -4.83 0.18
CA LEU A 54 -2.96 -4.62 -0.63
C LEU A 54 -2.39 -3.24 -0.34
N LEU A 55 -1.17 -3.19 0.19
CA LEU A 55 -0.44 -1.94 0.41
C LEU A 55 0.74 -1.85 -0.55
N SER A 56 0.80 -0.78 -1.34
CA SER A 56 1.96 -0.43 -2.15
C SER A 56 2.56 0.89 -1.68
N ASN A 57 3.88 0.93 -1.49
CA ASN A 57 4.57 2.12 -1.02
C ASN A 57 5.44 2.72 -2.13
N TRP A 58 5.00 3.86 -2.64
CA TRP A 58 5.65 4.63 -3.70
C TRP A 58 6.24 5.93 -3.15
N SER A 59 6.41 6.07 -1.83
CA SER A 59 6.95 7.31 -1.23
C SER A 59 8.38 7.62 -1.65
N LYS A 60 9.11 6.61 -2.12
CA LYS A 60 10.45 6.74 -2.70
C LYS A 60 10.45 6.63 -4.23
N PHE A 61 9.29 6.43 -4.85
CA PHE A 61 9.18 6.32 -6.29
C PHE A 61 9.33 7.70 -6.91
N GLN A 62 10.43 7.89 -7.64
CA GLN A 62 10.85 9.11 -8.34
C GLN A 62 10.55 10.42 -7.60
N LYS A 63 11.61 11.04 -7.05
CA LYS A 63 11.48 12.38 -6.50
C LYS A 63 10.89 13.31 -7.55
N HIS A 64 9.88 14.07 -7.16
CA HIS A 64 9.11 14.98 -8.00
C HIS A 64 9.98 15.80 -8.96
N ASN A 65 11.12 16.27 -8.46
CA ASN A 65 12.14 17.05 -9.16
C ASN A 65 12.92 16.32 -10.29
N LEU A 66 12.81 15.00 -10.42
CA LEU A 66 13.49 14.21 -11.46
C LEU A 66 12.63 13.99 -12.71
N ILE A 67 11.36 14.40 -12.66
CA ILE A 67 10.45 14.35 -13.80
C ILE A 67 10.50 15.74 -14.45
N ASN A 68 11.16 15.87 -15.59
CA ASN A 68 11.16 17.09 -16.40
C ASN A 68 11.32 16.71 -17.87
N PHE A 69 10.31 16.99 -18.67
CA PHE A 69 10.29 16.68 -20.10
C PHE A 69 10.56 17.90 -20.99
N GLY A 70 11.01 19.02 -20.40
CA GLY A 70 11.23 20.30 -21.08
C GLY A 70 10.39 21.45 -20.53
N ASP A 71 9.32 21.14 -19.79
CA ASP A 71 8.36 22.11 -19.26
C ASP A 71 8.52 22.40 -17.75
N GLY A 72 9.62 21.90 -17.15
CA GLY A 72 9.88 22.02 -15.72
C GLY A 72 9.36 20.82 -14.91
N THR A 73 9.44 20.94 -13.59
CA THR A 73 9.02 19.93 -12.63
C THR A 73 7.48 19.90 -12.52
N PRO A 74 6.84 18.72 -12.43
CA PRO A 74 5.42 18.60 -12.19
C PRO A 74 4.96 19.42 -10.99
N ILE A 75 3.79 20.05 -11.08
CA ILE A 75 3.22 20.78 -9.93
C ILE A 75 2.72 19.78 -8.87
N LYS A 76 2.12 18.65 -9.30
CA LYS A 76 1.65 17.61 -8.38
C LYS A 76 1.54 16.25 -9.08
N GLN A 77 1.84 15.19 -8.34
CA GLN A 77 1.66 13.80 -8.75
C GLN A 77 0.53 13.20 -7.91
N ARG A 78 -0.43 12.54 -8.56
CA ARG A 78 -1.59 11.93 -7.89
C ARG A 78 -1.89 10.57 -8.46
N TYR A 79 -2.47 9.70 -7.64
CA TYR A 79 -3.00 8.44 -8.12
C TYR A 79 -4.35 8.64 -8.83
N ARG A 80 -4.53 7.99 -9.98
CA ARG A 80 -5.78 8.08 -10.75
C ARG A 80 -6.88 7.24 -10.08
N ARG A 81 -8.03 7.87 -9.84
CA ARG A 81 -9.20 7.26 -9.18
C ARG A 81 -9.77 6.06 -9.94
N GLU A 82 -9.59 5.99 -11.25
CA GLU A 82 -10.10 4.90 -12.11
C GLU A 82 -9.52 3.52 -11.75
N PHE A 83 -8.40 3.49 -11.01
CA PHE A 83 -7.77 2.26 -10.53
C PHE A 83 -8.07 1.98 -9.05
N ALA A 84 -9.03 2.70 -8.45
CA ALA A 84 -9.53 2.44 -7.11
C ALA A 84 -10.18 1.05 -7.07
N ARG A 85 -9.67 0.18 -6.20
CA ARG A 85 -10.26 -1.14 -5.91
C ARG A 85 -10.33 -1.30 -4.41
N ASP A 86 -11.43 -1.86 -3.93
CA ASP A 86 -11.63 -2.15 -2.51
C ASP A 86 -10.42 -2.91 -1.93
N GLY A 87 -9.94 -2.48 -0.77
CA GLY A 87 -8.78 -3.06 -0.09
C GLY A 87 -7.42 -2.64 -0.65
N VAL A 88 -7.35 -1.79 -1.67
CA VAL A 88 -6.06 -1.28 -2.21
C VAL A 88 -5.68 0.05 -1.56
N PHE A 89 -4.45 0.11 -1.06
CA PHE A 89 -3.81 1.24 -0.41
C PHE A 89 -2.51 1.58 -1.12
N LEU A 90 -2.28 2.86 -1.37
CA LEU A 90 -1.09 3.40 -2.00
C LEU A 90 -0.55 4.56 -1.16
N ILE A 91 0.74 4.48 -0.83
CA ILE A 91 1.47 5.55 -0.16
C ILE A 91 2.27 6.32 -1.20
N LEU A 92 2.00 7.62 -1.34
CA LEU A 92 2.75 8.53 -2.20
C LEU A 92 3.53 9.55 -1.36
N GLY A 93 4.74 9.85 -1.80
CA GLY A 93 5.60 10.88 -1.21
C GLY A 93 5.36 12.18 -1.93
N THR A 94 5.14 13.26 -1.18
CA THR A 94 4.99 14.62 -1.70
C THR A 94 6.06 15.51 -1.08
N GLU A 95 6.18 16.75 -1.56
CA GLU A 95 7.09 17.74 -0.95
C GLU A 95 6.70 18.04 0.51
N ASP A 96 5.40 18.01 0.81
CA ASP A 96 4.83 18.32 2.13
C ASP A 96 4.71 17.09 3.06
N GLY A 97 5.10 15.89 2.59
CA GLY A 97 5.07 14.67 3.40
C GLY A 97 4.58 13.44 2.65
N ILE A 98 3.54 12.80 3.19
CA ILE A 98 2.99 11.54 2.67
C ILE A 98 1.50 11.70 2.43
N GLU A 99 1.04 11.33 1.24
CA GLU A 99 -0.38 11.15 0.94
C GLU A 99 -0.68 9.65 0.87
N VAL A 100 -1.75 9.22 1.54
CA VAL A 100 -2.23 7.82 1.49
C VAL A 100 -3.55 7.78 0.74
N TYR A 101 -3.55 7.08 -0.39
CA TYR A 101 -4.74 6.82 -1.19
C TYR A 101 -5.25 5.43 -0.84
N PHE A 102 -6.52 5.31 -0.51
CA PHE A 102 -7.13 4.02 -0.26
C PHE A 102 -8.54 3.98 -0.81
N SER A 103 -9.02 2.77 -1.06
CA SER A 103 -10.35 2.55 -1.59
C SER A 103 -11.00 1.45 -0.77
N LEU A 104 -12.18 1.75 -0.25
CA LEU A 104 -12.98 0.88 0.59
C LEU A 104 -14.41 0.86 0.07
N GLN A 105 -15.16 -0.19 0.40
CA GLN A 105 -16.62 -0.16 0.29
C GLN A 105 -17.18 1.03 1.05
N THR A 106 -18.24 1.64 0.51
CA THR A 106 -18.85 2.86 1.04
C THR A 106 -19.17 2.73 2.52
N GLU A 107 -19.77 1.62 2.93
CA GLU A 107 -20.18 1.34 4.30
C GLU A 107 -18.97 1.30 5.25
N THR A 108 -17.85 0.73 4.78
CA THR A 108 -16.61 0.66 5.56
C THR A 108 -15.94 2.03 5.66
N LEU A 109 -15.95 2.79 4.56
CA LEU A 109 -15.41 4.15 4.55
C LEU A 109 -16.19 5.07 5.50
N GLU A 110 -17.52 4.99 5.49
CA GLU A 110 -18.37 5.77 6.39
C GLU A 110 -18.08 5.48 7.87
N ILE A 111 -17.85 4.22 8.23
CA ILE A 111 -17.44 3.84 9.59
C ILE A 111 -16.07 4.45 9.93
N LEU A 112 -15.09 4.30 9.03
CA LEU A 112 -13.73 4.82 9.23
C LEU A 112 -13.71 6.35 9.33
N GLU A 113 -14.53 7.03 8.53
CA GLU A 113 -14.69 8.49 8.56
C GLU A 113 -15.33 8.99 9.85
N GLN A 114 -15.97 8.15 10.65
CA GLN A 114 -16.46 8.51 11.98
C GLN A 114 -15.50 8.17 13.11
N ASP A 115 -14.46 7.35 12.85
CA ASP A 115 -13.51 6.90 13.85
C ASP A 115 -12.66 8.06 14.42
N PRO A 116 -12.68 8.30 15.74
CA PRO A 116 -11.95 9.41 16.35
C PRO A 116 -10.43 9.20 16.41
N GLU A 117 -9.94 7.95 16.41
CA GLU A 117 -8.51 7.67 16.33
C GLU A 117 -7.98 7.90 14.93
N PHE A 118 -8.73 7.45 13.91
CA PHE A 118 -8.37 7.70 12.51
C PHE A 118 -8.35 9.19 12.19
N LYS A 119 -9.34 9.96 12.67
CA LYS A 119 -9.39 11.42 12.48
C LYS A 119 -8.15 12.15 13.00
N LYS A 120 -7.49 11.64 14.05
CA LYS A 120 -6.24 12.23 14.58
C LYS A 120 -5.07 12.13 13.61
N LEU A 121 -5.14 11.21 12.64
CA LEU A 121 -4.10 10.95 11.65
C LEU A 121 -4.27 11.77 10.37
N ILE A 122 -5.46 12.34 10.12
CA ILE A 122 -5.74 13.14 8.93
C ILE A 122 -5.29 14.59 9.19
N VAL A 123 -4.24 15.01 8.49
CA VAL A 123 -3.84 16.42 8.40
C VAL A 123 -4.66 17.06 7.28
N LYS A 124 -5.39 18.12 7.60
CA LYS A 124 -6.20 18.90 6.65
C LYS A 124 -5.41 20.06 6.06
#